data_AF-A0A9X7I6D1-F1
#
_entry.id   AF-A0A9X7I6D1-F1
#
_cell.length_a   1.000
_cell.length_b   1.000
_cell.length_c   1.000
_cell.angle_alpha   90.00
_cell.angle_beta   90.00
_cell.angle_gamma   90.00
#
_symmetry.space_group_name_H-M   'P 1'
#
loop_
_entity.id
_entity.type
_entity.pdbx_description
1 polymer ?
#
loop_
_entity_poly.entity_id
_entity_poly.type
_entity_poly.pdbx_seq_one_letter_code
_entity_poly.pdbx_strand_id
1 'polypeptide(L)'
;MKKTFLLILLSLSLAACGGKAEDTAANDAASGKVPKPTFKVKYIDEQAIAGLDLGTAQEGETKEGKKQRTYPINGIEGGIINLIGKHPTDLEVISGQCMEKNEKGVSAGWSANGVCHTVFAKMVDNIAQDGNKLTDYLISHAALQPYTEGKSGYAAVQNGRYILEIDSEGMFYFRRRHY
;
A
#
# COMPACT_ATOMS: atom_id res chain seq x y z
N MET A 1 6.83 65.31 35.72
CA MET A 1 7.70 64.19 36.15
C MET A 1 7.30 62.93 35.40
N LYS A 2 8.31 62.16 34.95
CA LYS A 2 8.32 60.78 34.43
C LYS A 2 7.62 60.45 33.09
N LYS A 3 8.50 60.16 32.10
CA LYS A 3 8.30 59.45 30.84
C LYS A 3 7.94 57.98 31.09
N THR A 4 7.09 57.40 30.24
CA THR A 4 7.21 55.98 29.86
C THR A 4 6.70 55.77 28.43
N PHE A 5 7.62 55.31 27.59
CA PHE A 5 7.40 54.75 26.25
C PHE A 5 6.64 53.42 26.37
N LEU A 6 5.76 53.10 25.42
CA LEU A 6 5.61 51.73 24.94
C LEU A 6 5.10 51.72 23.49
N LEU A 7 6.04 51.44 22.57
CA LEU A 7 5.80 50.99 21.20
C LEU A 7 5.31 49.53 21.26
N ILE A 8 4.19 49.21 20.62
CA ILE A 8 3.93 47.86 20.14
C ILE A 8 3.40 47.96 18.71
N LEU A 9 4.29 47.68 17.76
CA LEU A 9 3.94 47.19 16.42
C LEU A 9 3.30 45.80 16.59
N LEU A 10 2.14 45.56 16.00
CA LEU A 10 1.75 44.20 15.63
C LEU A 10 1.63 44.10 14.11
N SER A 11 2.61 43.37 13.59
CA SER A 11 2.82 42.91 12.23
C SER A 11 1.68 42.02 11.72
N LEU A 12 1.48 42.12 10.40
CA LEU A 12 0.68 41.23 9.56
C LEU A 12 0.97 39.75 9.86
N SER A 13 -0.09 38.94 9.88
CA SER A 13 0.00 37.51 9.58
C SER A 13 -0.92 37.21 8.41
N LEU A 14 -0.35 37.12 7.21
CA LEU A 14 -0.88 36.30 6.13
C LEU A 14 -0.88 34.85 6.63
N ALA A 15 -2.05 34.27 6.87
CA ALA A 15 -2.18 32.82 6.91
C ALA A 15 -2.66 32.36 5.54
N ALA A 16 -1.72 31.81 4.78
CA ALA A 16 -1.95 31.18 3.50
C ALA A 16 -2.94 30.01 3.65
N CYS A 17 -4.02 30.03 2.87
CA CYS A 17 -4.79 28.82 2.54
C CYS A 17 -3.88 27.88 1.74
N GLY A 18 -3.34 26.86 2.41
CA GLY A 18 -2.43 25.92 1.76
C GLY A 18 -2.14 24.71 2.62
N GLY A 19 -3.17 23.98 3.07
CA GLY A 19 -2.94 22.79 3.88
C GLY A 19 -4.10 21.81 3.77
N LYS A 20 -4.04 20.90 2.80
CA LYS A 20 -4.90 19.70 2.75
C LYS A 20 -4.13 18.41 3.06
N ALA A 21 -2.86 18.55 3.46
CA ALA A 21 -1.95 17.44 3.78
C ALA A 21 -1.72 17.29 5.30
N GLU A 22 -1.82 18.37 6.08
CA GLU A 22 -1.62 18.34 7.53
C GLU A 22 -2.83 17.74 8.27
N ASP A 23 -4.04 17.93 7.74
CA ASP A 23 -5.26 17.40 8.37
C ASP A 23 -5.33 15.86 8.39
N THR A 24 -4.69 15.17 7.44
CA THR A 24 -4.65 13.69 7.44
C THR A 24 -3.57 13.17 8.38
N ALA A 25 -2.37 13.77 8.36
CA ALA A 25 -1.27 13.37 9.24
C ALA A 25 -1.57 13.63 10.73
N ALA A 26 -2.26 14.73 11.05
CA ALA A 26 -2.68 15.04 12.41
C ALA A 26 -3.79 14.08 12.91
N ASN A 27 -4.73 13.70 12.05
CA ASN A 27 -5.78 12.72 12.38
C ASN A 27 -5.23 11.29 12.51
N ASP A 28 -4.26 10.90 11.68
CA ASP A 28 -3.63 9.58 11.78
C ASP A 28 -2.80 9.44 13.08
N ALA A 29 -2.07 10.49 13.47
CA ALA A 29 -1.32 10.54 14.73
C ALA A 29 -2.24 10.48 15.97
N ALA A 30 -3.40 11.15 15.94
CA ALA A 30 -4.40 11.09 17.02
C ALA A 30 -5.12 9.73 17.10
N SER A 31 -5.16 8.97 16.00
CA SER A 31 -5.79 7.64 15.91
C SER A 31 -4.87 6.48 16.33
N GLY A 32 -3.59 6.76 16.66
CA GLY A 32 -2.60 5.74 17.02
C GLY A 32 -2.12 4.88 15.84
N LYS A 33 -2.37 5.32 14.59
CA LYS A 33 -1.96 4.60 13.39
C LYS A 33 -0.49 4.83 13.06
N VAL A 34 0.12 3.86 12.38
CA VAL A 34 1.52 3.90 11.95
C VAL A 34 1.75 5.11 11.03
N PRO A 35 2.76 5.97 11.26
CA PRO A 35 3.00 7.11 10.38
C PRO A 35 3.43 6.63 8.98
N LYS A 36 3.07 7.42 7.95
CA LYS A 36 3.41 7.09 6.56
C LYS A 36 4.94 7.02 6.34
N PRO A 37 5.49 5.85 5.97
CA PRO A 37 6.92 5.69 5.77
C PRO A 37 7.38 6.26 4.42
N THR A 38 8.69 6.44 4.27
CA THR A 38 9.29 6.76 2.98
C THR A 38 9.24 5.54 2.07
N PHE A 39 8.73 5.69 0.86
CA PHE A 39 8.73 4.63 -0.14
C PHE A 39 9.91 4.78 -1.09
N LYS A 40 10.87 3.84 -1.08
CA LYS A 40 11.99 3.83 -2.03
C LYS A 40 11.95 2.53 -2.83
N VAL A 41 11.61 2.63 -4.10
CA VAL A 41 11.50 1.49 -5.01
C VAL A 41 12.88 0.96 -5.39
N LYS A 42 13.01 -0.36 -5.39
CA LYS A 42 14.14 -1.10 -5.96
C LYS A 42 13.91 -1.27 -7.48
N TYR A 43 12.97 -2.14 -7.86
CA TYR A 43 12.63 -2.47 -9.25
C TYR A 43 11.15 -2.86 -9.38
N ILE A 44 10.62 -2.88 -10.61
CA ILE A 44 9.31 -3.45 -10.95
C ILE A 44 9.51 -4.53 -12.02
N ASP A 45 9.79 -5.73 -11.55
CA ASP A 45 10.11 -6.89 -12.37
C ASP A 45 9.64 -8.17 -11.67
N GLU A 46 9.92 -9.33 -12.27
CA GLU A 46 9.53 -10.62 -11.72
C GLU A 46 10.23 -11.01 -10.41
N GLN A 47 11.30 -10.31 -9.99
CA GLN A 47 11.92 -10.56 -8.68
C GLN A 47 10.97 -10.17 -7.53
N ALA A 48 9.93 -9.38 -7.80
CA ALA A 48 8.88 -9.10 -6.83
C ALA A 48 8.25 -10.37 -6.24
N ILE A 49 8.18 -11.47 -7.00
CA ILE A 49 7.61 -12.74 -6.54
C ILE A 49 8.64 -13.77 -6.11
N ALA A 50 9.93 -13.40 -6.05
CA ALA A 50 10.99 -14.31 -5.64
C ALA A 50 10.77 -14.79 -4.18
N GLY A 51 10.71 -16.12 -4.01
CA GLY A 51 10.55 -16.76 -2.71
C GLY A 51 9.13 -16.71 -2.13
N LEU A 52 8.13 -16.28 -2.91
CA LEU A 52 6.73 -16.39 -2.51
C LEU A 52 6.23 -17.82 -2.74
N ASP A 53 5.36 -18.30 -1.85
CA ASP A 53 4.70 -19.60 -2.00
C ASP A 53 3.52 -19.48 -2.96
N LEU A 54 3.81 -19.68 -4.26
CA LEU A 54 2.87 -19.53 -5.36
C LEU A 54 2.71 -20.84 -6.12
N GLY A 55 1.52 -21.04 -6.69
CA GLY A 55 1.23 -22.12 -7.61
C GLY A 55 1.83 -21.89 -9.00
N THR A 56 1.59 -22.86 -9.89
CA THR A 56 2.03 -22.77 -11.29
C THR A 56 1.40 -21.57 -12.00
N ALA A 57 2.23 -20.83 -12.74
CA ALA A 57 1.80 -19.68 -13.52
C ALA A 57 0.79 -20.06 -14.61
N GLN A 58 -0.18 -19.18 -14.84
CA GLN A 58 -1.13 -19.22 -15.94
C GLN A 58 -0.88 -18.02 -16.84
N GLU A 59 -0.56 -18.27 -18.10
CA GLU A 59 -0.38 -17.22 -19.11
C GLU A 59 -1.74 -16.71 -19.62
N GLY A 60 -1.82 -15.41 -19.87
CA GLY A 60 -3.02 -14.76 -20.39
C GLY A 60 -2.76 -13.33 -20.84
N GLU A 61 -3.86 -12.61 -21.08
CA GLU A 61 -3.82 -11.19 -21.46
C GLU A 61 -4.86 -10.40 -20.65
N THR A 62 -4.53 -9.14 -20.34
CA THR A 62 -5.50 -8.19 -19.78
C THR A 62 -6.55 -7.84 -20.84
N LYS A 63 -7.64 -7.17 -20.43
CA LYS A 63 -8.68 -6.70 -21.37
C LYS A 63 -8.12 -5.73 -22.42
N GLU A 64 -7.03 -5.05 -22.09
CA GLU A 64 -6.31 -4.11 -22.96
C GLU A 64 -5.23 -4.82 -23.82
N GLY A 65 -5.18 -6.15 -23.83
CA GLY A 65 -4.24 -6.94 -24.62
C GLY A 65 -2.81 -6.95 -24.08
N LYS A 66 -2.60 -6.62 -22.80
CA LYS A 66 -1.26 -6.71 -22.19
C LYS A 66 -0.99 -8.13 -21.73
N LYS A 67 0.23 -8.63 -21.96
CA LYS A 67 0.66 -9.92 -21.42
C LYS A 67 0.53 -9.96 -19.90
N GLN A 68 -0.05 -11.04 -19.40
CA GLN A 68 -0.27 -11.28 -17.98
C GLN A 68 0.14 -12.70 -17.61
N ARG A 69 0.87 -12.82 -16.49
CA ARG A 69 1.12 -14.11 -15.81
C ARG A 69 0.41 -14.09 -14.47
N THR A 70 -0.55 -14.99 -14.29
CA THR A 70 -1.34 -15.14 -13.07
C THR A 70 -0.79 -16.29 -12.24
N TYR A 71 -0.47 -16.03 -10.98
CA TYR A 71 0.04 -17.02 -10.03
C TYR A 71 -0.99 -17.20 -8.90
N PRO A 72 -1.54 -18.40 -8.71
CA PRO A 72 -2.34 -18.70 -7.52
C PRO A 72 -1.49 -18.56 -6.25
N ILE A 73 -2.08 -18.03 -5.18
CA ILE A 73 -1.45 -18.03 -3.85
C ILE A 73 -1.79 -19.36 -3.18
N ASN A 74 -0.76 -20.16 -2.84
CA ASN A 74 -0.99 -21.46 -2.22
C ASN A 74 -1.66 -21.28 -0.85
N GLY A 75 -2.68 -22.10 -0.56
CA GLY A 75 -3.45 -22.02 0.68
C GLY A 75 -4.54 -20.94 0.72
N ILE A 76 -4.73 -20.15 -0.35
CA ILE A 76 -5.79 -19.14 -0.44
C ILE A 76 -6.68 -19.39 -1.66
N GLU A 77 -7.92 -19.78 -1.40
CA GLU A 77 -8.94 -19.94 -2.43
C GLU A 77 -9.21 -18.61 -3.16
N GLY A 78 -9.01 -18.60 -4.49
CA GLY A 78 -9.18 -17.41 -5.32
C GLY A 78 -8.08 -16.34 -5.14
N GLY A 79 -7.09 -16.59 -4.27
CA GLY A 79 -5.95 -15.70 -4.08
C GLY A 79 -4.99 -15.75 -5.25
N ILE A 80 -4.58 -14.59 -5.76
CA ILE A 80 -3.72 -14.50 -6.94
C ILE A 80 -2.73 -13.34 -6.86
N ILE A 81 -1.63 -13.48 -7.61
CA ILE A 81 -0.73 -12.39 -8.01
C ILE A 81 -0.64 -12.37 -9.54
N ASN A 82 -0.78 -11.20 -10.14
CA ASN A 82 -0.59 -10.98 -11.56
C ASN A 82 0.69 -10.18 -11.80
N LEU A 83 1.53 -10.67 -12.71
CA LEU A 83 2.61 -9.90 -13.32
C LEU A 83 2.15 -9.46 -14.70
N ILE A 84 2.03 -8.15 -14.92
CA ILE A 84 1.50 -7.57 -16.16
C ILE A 84 2.59 -6.73 -16.81
N GLY A 85 2.88 -7.03 -18.07
CA GLY A 85 3.88 -6.32 -18.86
C GLY A 85 4.50 -7.21 -19.92
N LYS A 86 5.03 -6.58 -20.96
CA LYS A 86 5.64 -7.30 -22.09
C LYS A 86 6.93 -8.04 -21.72
N HIS A 87 7.70 -7.48 -20.78
CA HIS A 87 9.03 -7.95 -20.43
C HIS A 87 9.10 -8.32 -18.94
N PRO A 88 9.56 -9.53 -18.59
CA PRO A 88 9.70 -9.94 -17.19
C PRO A 88 10.58 -9.04 -16.32
N THR A 89 11.54 -8.36 -16.93
CA THR A 89 12.49 -7.42 -16.29
C THR A 89 12.01 -5.97 -16.29
N ASP A 90 10.84 -5.68 -16.87
CA ASP A 90 10.26 -4.34 -16.97
C ASP A 90 8.73 -4.46 -16.95
N LEU A 91 8.18 -4.81 -15.79
CA LEU A 91 6.74 -4.95 -15.62
C LEU A 91 6.08 -3.56 -15.55
N GLU A 92 4.83 -3.52 -15.97
CA GLU A 92 3.98 -2.32 -15.91
C GLU A 92 3.19 -2.27 -14.59
N VAL A 93 2.66 -3.43 -14.20
CA VAL A 93 1.83 -3.60 -13.01
C VAL A 93 2.13 -4.95 -12.37
N ILE A 94 2.21 -4.94 -11.06
CA ILE A 94 2.08 -6.13 -10.21
C ILE A 94 0.81 -5.93 -9.41
N SER A 95 -0.15 -6.84 -9.51
CA SER A 95 -1.39 -6.76 -8.74
C SER A 95 -1.64 -8.06 -8.00
N GLY A 96 -2.49 -8.05 -6.99
CA GLY A 96 -2.98 -9.29 -6.43
C GLY A 96 -4.26 -9.11 -5.66
N GLN A 97 -4.86 -10.25 -5.35
CA GLN A 97 -6.04 -10.38 -4.51
C GLN A 97 -5.73 -11.44 -3.45
N CYS A 98 -5.90 -11.11 -2.18
CA CYS A 98 -5.76 -12.09 -1.11
C CYS A 98 -6.69 -11.75 0.05
N MET A 99 -7.43 -12.73 0.54
CA MET A 99 -8.25 -12.58 1.74
C MET A 99 -8.29 -13.91 2.50
N GLU A 100 -7.88 -13.90 3.75
CA GLU A 100 -8.03 -15.07 4.61
C GLU A 100 -9.49 -15.17 5.05
N LYS A 101 -10.01 -16.40 5.16
CA LYS A 101 -11.33 -16.67 5.70
C LYS A 101 -11.17 -17.38 7.05
N ASN A 102 -12.08 -17.09 7.98
CA ASN A 102 -12.21 -17.87 9.21
C ASN A 102 -12.87 -19.24 8.93
N GLU A 103 -13.01 -20.06 9.97
CA GLU A 103 -13.63 -21.40 9.88
C GLU A 103 -15.07 -21.40 9.36
N LYS A 104 -15.75 -20.24 9.39
CA LYS A 104 -17.13 -20.06 8.88
C LYS A 104 -17.15 -19.58 7.42
N GLY A 105 -16.00 -19.48 6.77
CA GLY A 105 -15.88 -18.98 5.40
C GLY A 105 -16.03 -17.46 5.25
N VAL A 106 -16.03 -16.71 6.36
CA VAL A 106 -16.16 -15.25 6.37
C VAL A 106 -14.77 -14.61 6.34
N SER A 107 -14.60 -13.52 5.61
CA SER A 107 -13.35 -12.74 5.56
C SER A 107 -12.84 -12.40 6.96
N ALA A 108 -11.56 -12.64 7.18
CA ALA A 108 -10.89 -12.46 8.48
C ALA A 108 -9.76 -11.42 8.42
N GLY A 109 -9.56 -10.78 7.27
CA GLY A 109 -8.42 -9.88 7.05
C GLY A 109 -7.13 -10.65 6.89
N TRP A 110 -6.04 -9.98 7.22
CA TRP A 110 -4.68 -10.53 7.09
C TRP A 110 -4.09 -10.60 8.49
N SER A 111 -4.14 -11.79 9.08
CA SER A 111 -3.55 -12.01 10.39
C SER A 111 -2.03 -11.82 10.35
N ALA A 112 -1.42 -11.40 11.46
CA ALA A 112 0.03 -11.30 11.54
C ALA A 112 0.66 -12.68 11.27
N ASN A 113 1.55 -12.75 10.28
CA ASN A 113 2.15 -13.99 9.78
C ASN A 113 1.17 -14.99 9.13
N GLY A 114 -0.07 -14.57 8.86
CA GLY A 114 -0.98 -15.28 7.96
C GLY A 114 -0.43 -15.35 6.53
N VAL A 115 -1.05 -16.13 5.67
CA VAL A 115 -0.60 -16.35 4.28
C VAL A 115 -0.63 -15.03 3.51
N CYS A 116 -1.75 -14.29 3.56
CA CYS A 116 -1.87 -13.03 2.83
C CYS A 116 -0.88 -11.96 3.33
N HIS A 117 -0.75 -11.84 4.66
CA HIS A 117 0.23 -10.95 5.28
C HIS A 117 1.66 -11.31 4.82
N THR A 118 2.04 -12.59 4.89
CA THR A 118 3.38 -13.07 4.58
C THR A 118 3.73 -12.87 3.11
N VAL A 119 2.81 -13.23 2.20
CA VAL A 119 2.98 -13.05 0.75
C VAL A 119 3.15 -11.57 0.41
N PHE A 120 2.28 -10.71 0.93
CA PHE A 120 2.37 -9.28 0.67
C PHE A 120 3.64 -8.67 1.29
N ALA A 121 3.97 -9.01 2.54
CA ALA A 121 5.18 -8.55 3.21
C ALA A 121 6.44 -8.89 2.41
N LYS A 122 6.53 -10.13 1.92
CA LYS A 122 7.67 -10.57 1.12
C LYS A 122 7.73 -9.88 -0.23
N MET A 123 6.59 -9.69 -0.90
CA MET A 123 6.53 -8.92 -2.14
C MET A 123 7.01 -7.48 -1.93
N VAL A 124 6.52 -6.82 -0.88
CA VAL A 124 6.90 -5.43 -0.55
C VAL A 124 8.39 -5.33 -0.24
N ASP A 125 8.95 -6.28 0.50
CA ASP A 125 10.40 -6.37 0.74
C ASP A 125 11.20 -6.58 -0.55
N ASN A 126 10.69 -7.36 -1.50
CA ASN A 126 11.36 -7.56 -2.79
C ASN A 126 11.38 -6.26 -3.63
N ILE A 127 10.32 -5.43 -3.60
CA ILE A 127 10.19 -4.24 -4.47
C ILE A 127 10.67 -2.93 -3.85
N ALA A 128 10.85 -2.86 -2.52
CA ALA A 128 11.14 -1.60 -1.83
C ALA A 128 12.17 -1.73 -0.70
N GLN A 129 12.81 -0.62 -0.35
CA GLN A 129 13.56 -0.50 0.91
C GLN A 129 12.58 -0.36 2.08
N ASP A 130 12.99 -0.80 3.28
CA ASP A 130 12.15 -0.78 4.49
C ASP A 130 10.79 -1.47 4.31
N GLY A 131 10.79 -2.62 3.62
CA GLY A 131 9.57 -3.32 3.24
C GLY A 131 8.63 -3.62 4.43
N ASN A 132 9.18 -4.01 5.57
CA ASN A 132 8.43 -4.23 6.79
C ASN A 132 7.63 -3.00 7.26
N LYS A 133 8.25 -1.80 7.27
CA LYS A 133 7.55 -0.56 7.66
C LYS A 133 6.44 -0.20 6.68
N LEU A 134 6.67 -0.44 5.39
CA LEU A 134 5.68 -0.21 4.34
C LEU A 134 4.50 -1.17 4.51
N THR A 135 4.76 -2.45 4.75
CA THR A 135 3.74 -3.46 5.03
C THR A 135 2.89 -3.10 6.23
N ASP A 136 3.51 -2.79 7.37
CA ASP A 136 2.80 -2.44 8.61
C ASP A 136 1.87 -1.23 8.40
N TYR A 137 2.38 -0.19 7.73
CA TYR A 137 1.60 0.99 7.37
C TYR A 137 0.41 0.63 6.47
N LEU A 138 0.66 -0.08 5.37
CA LEU A 138 -0.34 -0.36 4.34
C LEU A 138 -1.47 -1.25 4.88
N ILE A 139 -1.14 -2.35 5.56
CA ILE A 139 -2.12 -3.29 6.14
C ILE A 139 -2.98 -2.60 7.21
N SER A 140 -2.36 -1.79 8.08
CA SER A 140 -3.08 -1.06 9.13
C SER A 140 -4.06 -0.02 8.54
N HIS A 141 -3.62 0.75 7.54
CA HIS A 141 -4.44 1.83 6.97
C HIS A 141 -5.54 1.32 6.06
N ALA A 142 -5.32 0.18 5.38
CA ALA A 142 -6.34 -0.52 4.62
C ALA A 142 -7.34 -1.29 5.49
N ALA A 143 -7.21 -1.26 6.82
CA ALA A 143 -8.07 -1.99 7.75
C ALA A 143 -8.09 -3.51 7.50
N LEU A 144 -6.97 -4.07 7.05
CA LEU A 144 -6.77 -5.51 6.91
C LEU A 144 -6.27 -6.15 8.21
N GLN A 145 -5.69 -5.35 9.11
CA GLN A 145 -5.31 -5.78 10.45
C GLN A 145 -5.36 -4.60 11.45
N PRO A 146 -6.22 -4.65 12.49
CA PRO A 146 -7.33 -5.60 12.65
C PRO A 146 -8.39 -5.39 11.57
N TYR A 147 -9.00 -6.48 11.12
CA TYR A 147 -10.08 -6.46 10.13
C TYR A 147 -11.45 -6.28 10.78
N THR A 148 -12.33 -5.60 10.06
CA THR A 148 -13.73 -5.46 10.43
C THR A 148 -14.55 -5.52 9.16
N GLU A 149 -15.46 -6.49 9.08
CA GLU A 149 -16.34 -6.66 7.92
C GLU A 149 -17.14 -5.37 7.66
N GLY A 150 -17.25 -5.00 6.38
CA GLY A 150 -17.94 -3.77 5.96
C GLY A 150 -17.19 -2.45 6.25
N LYS A 151 -16.04 -2.50 6.95
CA LYS A 151 -15.21 -1.31 7.14
C LYS A 151 -14.38 -1.06 5.88
N SER A 152 -14.65 0.05 5.21
CA SER A 152 -13.81 0.51 4.11
C SER A 152 -12.45 0.99 4.62
N GLY A 153 -11.40 0.60 3.90
CA GLY A 153 -10.03 1.04 4.14
C GLY A 153 -9.27 1.10 2.83
N TYR A 154 -8.33 2.04 2.74
CA TYR A 154 -7.42 2.18 1.62
C TYR A 154 -6.12 2.78 2.11
N ALA A 155 -5.01 2.28 1.60
CA ALA A 155 -3.69 2.79 1.90
C ALA A 155 -2.84 2.85 0.64
N ALA A 156 -2.06 3.92 0.51
CA ALA A 156 -1.11 4.04 -0.57
C ALA A 156 0.16 4.80 -0.17
N VAL A 157 1.27 4.36 -0.75
CA VAL A 157 2.57 5.02 -0.71
C VAL A 157 3.03 5.30 -2.13
N GLN A 158 3.74 6.41 -2.31
CA GLN A 158 4.14 6.87 -3.64
C GLN A 158 5.54 7.47 -3.63
N ASN A 159 6.26 7.28 -4.74
CA ASN A 159 7.55 7.89 -5.00
C ASN A 159 7.70 8.13 -6.51
N GLY A 160 7.68 9.40 -6.89
CA GLY A 160 7.71 9.81 -8.30
C GLY A 160 6.59 9.13 -9.09
N ARG A 161 6.98 8.34 -10.09
CA ARG A 161 6.04 7.60 -10.94
C ARG A 161 5.52 6.30 -10.34
N TYR A 162 5.93 5.89 -9.14
CA TYR A 162 5.55 4.60 -8.57
C TYR A 162 4.51 4.78 -7.47
N ILE A 163 3.51 3.89 -7.47
CA ILE A 163 2.50 3.78 -6.41
C ILE A 163 2.37 2.31 -6.00
N LEU A 164 2.36 2.08 -4.69
CA LEU A 164 1.96 0.83 -4.06
C LEU A 164 0.71 1.12 -3.22
N GLU A 165 -0.38 0.43 -3.50
CA GLU A 165 -1.68 0.64 -2.89
C GLU A 165 -2.38 -0.67 -2.57
N ILE A 166 -3.26 -0.62 -1.57
CA ILE A 166 -4.03 -1.75 -1.07
C ILE A 166 -5.35 -1.26 -0.45
N ASP A 167 -6.39 -2.09 -0.50
CA ASP A 167 -7.70 -1.81 0.11
C ASP A 167 -8.15 -2.87 1.12
N SER A 168 -9.27 -2.59 1.78
CA SER A 168 -9.90 -3.47 2.77
C SER A 168 -10.46 -4.77 2.21
N GLU A 169 -10.58 -4.89 0.88
CA GLU A 169 -11.01 -6.14 0.22
C GLU A 169 -9.82 -7.05 -0.08
N GLY A 170 -8.59 -6.59 0.17
CA GLY A 170 -7.37 -7.36 -0.06
C GLY A 170 -6.87 -7.29 -1.50
N MET A 171 -7.37 -6.33 -2.28
CA MET A 171 -6.81 -5.98 -3.58
C MET A 171 -5.57 -5.13 -3.35
N PHE A 172 -4.48 -5.40 -4.07
CA PHE A 172 -3.30 -4.55 -4.05
C PHE A 172 -2.67 -4.38 -5.43
N TYR A 173 -1.99 -3.24 -5.61
CA TYR A 173 -1.31 -2.87 -6.84
C TYR A 173 0.02 -2.20 -6.56
N PHE A 174 1.07 -2.62 -7.25
CA PHE A 174 2.30 -1.88 -7.45
C PHE A 174 2.45 -1.55 -8.93
N ARG A 175 2.41 -0.27 -9.27
CA ARG A 175 2.33 0.17 -10.67
C ARG A 175 3.04 1.49 -10.92
N ARG A 176 3.28 1.75 -12.20
CA ARG A 176 3.63 3.08 -12.69
C ARG A 176 2.38 3.94 -12.78
N ARG A 177 2.45 5.18 -12.33
CA ARG A 177 1.49 6.23 -12.65
C ARG A 177 1.67 6.56 -14.13
N HIS A 178 0.61 6.34 -14.92
CA HIS A 178 0.55 6.86 -16.27
C HIS A 178 0.52 8.39 -16.19
N TYR A 179 1.29 9.06 -17.07
CA TYR A 179 1.17 10.49 -17.33
C TYR A 179 -0.04 10.73 -18.25
#